data_AF-A0A536TIB7-F1
#
_entry.id   AF-A0A536TIB7-F1
#
_cell.length_a   1.000
_cell.length_b   1.000
_cell.length_c   1.000
_cell.angle_alpha   90.00
_cell.angle_beta   90.00
_cell.angle_gamma   90.00
#
_symmetry.space_group_name_H-M   'P 1'
#
loop_
_entity.id
_entity.type
_entity.pdbx_description
1 polymer ?
#
loop_
_entity_poly.entity_id
_entity_poly.type
_entity_poly.pdbx_seq_one_letter_code
_entity_poly.pdbx_strand_id
1 'polypeptide(L)'
;MLELPGVTLCCVDTVNPELALRALRLSAARVRFARTLFLTDRAHHAPGIETRLIAPLASRQAYSEFILKELVNRIDTAHVLLIQWDGYVVDPDA
;
A
#
# COMPACT_ATOMS: atom_id res chain seq x y z
N MET A 1 15.95 -3.91 -11.90
CA MET A 1 15.09 -3.07 -11.04
C MET A 1 14.22 -2.26 -11.98
N LEU A 2 12.90 -2.45 -11.96
CA LEU A 2 11.97 -1.61 -12.71
C LEU A 2 11.83 -0.26 -11.99
N GLU A 3 11.91 0.85 -12.72
CA GLU A 3 11.85 2.19 -12.14
C GLU A 3 10.48 2.81 -12.40
N LEU A 4 9.73 3.13 -11.34
CA LEU A 4 8.40 3.74 -11.39
C LEU A 4 8.35 5.04 -10.56
N PRO A 5 9.09 6.08 -10.97
CA PRO A 5 9.25 7.32 -10.18
C PRO A 5 7.99 8.19 -10.07
N GLY A 6 6.93 7.86 -10.81
CA GLY A 6 5.62 8.51 -10.72
C GLY A 6 4.55 7.70 -9.99
N VAL A 7 4.92 6.58 -9.36
CA VAL A 7 3.97 5.62 -8.77
C VAL A 7 4.21 5.48 -7.27
N THR A 8 3.14 5.64 -6.48
CA THR A 8 3.11 5.19 -5.08
C THR A 8 2.65 3.73 -5.03
N LEU A 9 3.44 2.86 -4.40
CA LEU A 9 2.96 1.54 -3.98
C LEU A 9 2.17 1.71 -2.68
N CYS A 10 0.90 1.32 -2.65
CA CYS A 10 0.03 1.52 -1.49
C CYS A 10 -0.66 0.21 -1.07
N CYS A 11 -0.72 -0.03 0.24
CA CYS A 11 -1.60 -1.03 0.82
C CYS A 11 -2.43 -0.40 1.95
N VAL A 12 -3.71 -0.73 2.00
CA VAL A 12 -4.63 -0.31 3.07
C VAL A 12 -5.09 -1.57 3.79
N ASP A 13 -4.72 -1.74 5.05
CA ASP A 13 -5.11 -2.93 5.79
C ASP A 13 -5.12 -2.69 7.31
N THR A 14 -6.26 -2.95 7.95
CA THR A 14 -6.45 -2.85 9.42
C THR A 14 -6.76 -4.21 10.06
N VAL A 15 -6.64 -5.30 9.31
CA VAL A 15 -7.02 -6.68 9.73
C VAL A 15 -5.80 -7.61 9.75
N ASN A 16 -5.01 -7.61 8.68
CA ASN A 16 -3.84 -8.46 8.44
C ASN A 16 -2.56 -7.64 8.18
N PRO A 17 -2.16 -6.73 9.09
CA PRO A 17 -1.10 -5.76 8.81
C PRO A 17 0.27 -6.40 8.53
N GLU A 18 0.60 -7.52 9.16
CA GLU A 18 1.87 -8.22 8.91
C GLU A 18 1.93 -8.83 7.51
N LEU A 19 0.80 -9.35 7.00
CA LEU A 19 0.71 -9.86 5.63
C LEU A 19 0.76 -8.71 4.62
N ALA A 20 0.12 -7.58 4.90
CA ALA A 20 0.21 -6.37 4.09
C ALA A 20 1.66 -5.83 4.01
N LEU A 21 2.37 -5.78 5.14
CA LEU A 21 3.80 -5.40 5.16
C LEU A 21 4.67 -6.36 4.34
N ARG A 22 4.41 -7.67 4.43
CA ARG A 22 5.09 -8.66 3.58
C ARG A 22 4.81 -8.40 2.09
N ALA A 23 3.56 -8.15 1.72
CA ALA A 23 3.17 -7.86 0.34
C ALA A 23 3.83 -6.58 -0.21
N LEU A 24 3.91 -5.53 0.61
CA LEU A 24 4.63 -4.29 0.27
C LEU A 24 6.12 -4.54 0.04
N ARG A 25 6.78 -5.27 0.94
CA ARG A 25 8.20 -5.62 0.81
C ARG A 25 8.49 -6.43 -0.46
N LEU A 26 7.65 -7.42 -0.75
CA LEU A 26 7.80 -8.25 -1.94
C LEU A 26 7.58 -7.45 -3.23
N SER A 27 6.56 -6.59 -3.26
CA SER A 27 6.30 -5.75 -4.42
C SER A 27 7.43 -4.75 -4.69
N ALA A 28 8.03 -4.21 -3.63
CA ALA A 28 9.17 -3.29 -3.72
C ALA A 28 10.52 -3.98 -3.93
N ALA A 29 10.60 -5.32 -3.95
CA ALA A 29 11.87 -6.04 -4.02
C ALA A 29 12.59 -5.88 -5.37
N ARG A 30 11.83 -5.77 -6.47
CA ARG A 30 12.35 -5.63 -7.84
C ARG A 30 11.88 -4.36 -8.56
N VAL A 31 11.11 -3.52 -7.86
CA VAL A 31 10.52 -2.29 -8.40
C VAL A 31 10.85 -1.13 -7.47
N ARG A 32 11.40 -0.06 -8.02
CA ARG A 32 11.65 1.19 -7.30
C ARG A 32 10.48 2.14 -7.53
N PHE A 33 9.61 2.23 -6.53
CA PHE A 33 8.51 3.18 -6.49
C PHE A 33 9.00 4.55 -6.00
N ALA A 34 8.27 5.60 -6.36
CA ALA A 34 8.47 6.94 -5.80
C ALA A 34 8.26 6.96 -4.28
N ARG A 35 7.31 6.15 -3.82
CA ARG A 35 6.90 6.04 -2.43
C ARG A 35 6.30 4.67 -2.16
N THR A 36 6.48 4.17 -0.94
CA THR A 36 5.78 2.98 -0.44
C THR A 36 5.00 3.37 0.81
N LEU A 37 3.67 3.31 0.72
CA LEU A 37 2.73 3.77 1.73
C LEU A 37 1.92 2.60 2.31
N PHE A 38 1.90 2.50 3.63
CA PHE A 38 1.02 1.59 4.36
C PHE A 38 0.02 2.37 5.20
N LEU A 39 -1.28 2.20 4.92
CA LEU A 39 -2.37 2.80 5.67
C LEU A 39 -3.00 1.73 6.58
N THR A 40 -2.91 1.93 7.90
CA THR A 40 -3.35 0.93 8.89
C THR A 40 -3.79 1.58 10.20
N ASP A 41 -4.34 0.82 11.15
CA ASP A 41 -4.89 1.29 12.42
C ASP A 41 -3.88 1.28 13.58
N ARG A 42 -2.67 0.76 13.36
CA ARG A 42 -1.62 0.68 14.39
C ARG A 42 -0.24 0.98 13.82
N ALA A 43 0.68 1.44 14.66
CA ALA A 43 2.01 1.80 14.21
C ALA A 43 2.85 0.54 13.91
N HIS A 44 3.59 0.56 12.80
CA HIS A 44 4.58 -0.45 12.46
C HIS A 44 5.91 0.21 12.11
N HIS A 45 7.01 -0.38 12.57
CA HIS A 45 8.34 0.02 12.16
C HIS A 45 8.79 -0.84 10.99
N ALA A 46 8.78 -0.28 9.78
CA ALA A 46 9.18 -0.96 8.56
C ALA A 46 10.08 -0.04 7.72
N PRO A 47 11.41 -0.25 7.74
CA PRO A 47 12.32 0.58 6.95
C PRO A 47 11.94 0.60 5.46
N GLY A 48 11.92 1.79 4.87
CA GLY A 48 11.51 2.00 3.47
C GLY A 48 10.00 1.97 3.22
N ILE A 49 9.18 1.75 4.25
CA ILE A 49 7.70 1.78 4.16
C ILE A 49 7.19 2.89 5.08
N GLU A 50 6.58 3.91 4.49
CA GLU A 50 5.92 4.96 5.25
C GLU A 50 4.60 4.43 5.80
N THR A 51 4.46 4.38 7.13
CA THR A 51 3.22 3.96 7.77
C THR A 51 2.42 5.19 8.21
N ARG A 52 1.13 5.25 7.83
CA ARG A 52 0.19 6.31 8.20
C ARG A 52 -1.05 5.72 8.85
N LEU A 53 -1.44 6.30 9.97
CA LEU A 53 -2.58 5.81 10.73
C LEU A 53 -3.91 6.28 10.12
N ILE A 54 -4.86 5.35 10.07
CA ILE A 54 -6.26 5.58 9.69
C ILE A 54 -7.18 4.94 10.74
N ALA A 55 -8.46 5.28 10.69
CA ALA A 55 -9.46 4.58 11.50
C ALA A 55 -9.58 3.11 11.06
N PRO A 56 -9.87 2.18 11.99
CA PRO A 56 -10.15 0.79 11.64
C PRO A 56 -11.25 0.66 10.58
N LEU A 57 -11.03 -0.19 9.58
CA LEU A 57 -12.01 -0.47 8.52
C LEU A 57 -12.79 -1.74 8.88
N ALA A 58 -13.97 -1.56 9.47
CA ALA A 58 -14.75 -2.66 10.05
C ALA A 58 -15.59 -3.47 9.04
N SER A 59 -15.58 -3.11 7.75
CA SER A 59 -16.35 -3.81 6.72
C SER A 59 -15.77 -3.62 5.33
N ARG A 60 -16.16 -4.49 4.38
CA ARG A 60 -15.83 -4.33 2.96
C ARG A 60 -16.38 -3.02 2.39
N GLN A 61 -17.57 -2.59 2.85
CA GLN A 61 -18.17 -1.33 2.42
C GLN A 61 -17.33 -0.13 2.89
N ALA A 62 -16.91 -0.12 4.16
CA ALA A 62 -16.04 0.92 4.70
C ALA A 62 -14.70 0.97 3.96
N TYR A 63 -14.13 -0.19 3.61
CA TYR A 63 -12.94 -0.26 2.78
C TYR A 63 -13.17 0.35 1.40
N SER A 64 -14.22 -0.07 0.68
CA SER A 64 -14.54 0.47 -0.65
C SER A 64 -14.77 1.98 -0.63
N GLU A 65 -15.49 2.50 0.38
CA GLU A 65 -15.69 3.92 0.56
C GLU A 65 -14.37 4.66 0.81
N PHE A 66 -13.50 4.12 1.66
CA PHE A 66 -12.19 4.70 1.92
C PHE A 66 -11.34 4.77 0.64
N ILE A 67 -11.29 3.68 -0.14
CA ILE A 67 -10.54 3.66 -1.41
C ILE A 67 -11.09 4.69 -2.39
N LEU A 68 -12.42 4.78 -2.55
CA LEU A 68 -13.04 5.65 -3.54
C LEU A 68 -13.05 7.13 -3.16
N LYS A 69 -13.14 7.46 -1.87
CA LYS A 69 -13.36 8.84 -1.41
C LYS A 69 -12.16 9.45 -0.69
N GLU A 70 -11.35 8.64 0.00
CA GLU A 70 -10.34 9.14 0.92
C GLU A 70 -8.91 8.86 0.46
N LEU A 71 -8.67 7.77 -0.26
CA LEU A 71 -7.31 7.36 -0.66
C LEU A 71 -6.61 8.44 -1.50
N VAL A 72 -7.33 9.09 -2.42
CA VAL A 72 -6.77 10.13 -3.30
C VAL A 72 -6.12 11.26 -2.51
N ASN A 73 -6.66 11.60 -1.34
CA ASN A 73 -6.12 12.65 -0.48
C ASN A 73 -4.77 12.28 0.17
N ARG A 74 -4.31 11.03 0.00
CA ARG A 74 -3.06 10.49 0.57
C ARG A 74 -2.00 10.17 -0.47
N ILE A 75 -2.30 10.41 -1.75
CA ILE A 75 -1.42 10.09 -2.88
C ILE A 75 -1.01 11.39 -3.57
N ASP A 76 0.29 11.69 -3.53
CA ASP A 76 0.87 12.88 -4.15
C ASP A 76 1.56 12.57 -5.49
N THR A 77 1.53 11.31 -5.94
CA THR A 77 2.15 10.84 -7.19
C THR A 77 1.11 10.74 -8.31
N ALA A 78 1.57 10.73 -9.57
CA ALA A 78 0.69 10.65 -10.75
C ALA A 78 -0.18 9.38 -10.77
N HIS A 79 0.36 8.27 -10.25
CA HIS A 79 -0.35 6.99 -10.16
C HIS A 79 -0.17 6.34 -8.79
N VAL A 80 -1.08 5.41 -8.47
CA VAL A 80 -0.97 4.50 -7.32
C VAL A 80 -1.15 3.07 -7.80
N LEU A 81 -0.23 2.20 -7.39
CA LEU A 81 -0.42 0.76 -7.45
C LEU A 81 -0.99 0.31 -6.11
N LEU A 82 -2.31 0.13 -6.05
CA LEU A 82 -3.01 -0.36 -4.88
C LEU A 82 -2.90 -1.88 -4.84
N ILE A 83 -2.27 -2.41 -3.79
CA ILE A 83 -2.14 -3.84 -3.53
C ILE A 83 -2.92 -4.24 -2.29
N GLN A 84 -3.15 -5.55 -2.15
CA GLN A 84 -3.71 -6.17 -0.96
C GLN A 84 -2.72 -7.19 -0.39
N TRP A 85 -2.99 -7.71 0.81
CA TRP A 85 -2.14 -8.72 1.44
C TRP A 85 -2.07 -10.03 0.61
N ASP A 86 -3.09 -10.30 -0.21
CA ASP A 86 -3.24 -11.47 -1.10
C ASP A 86 -3.09 -11.15 -2.59
N GLY A 87 -3.06 -9.88 -2.98
CA GLY A 87 -2.92 -9.43 -4.37
C GLY A 87 -1.81 -8.40 -4.51
N TYR A 88 -0.61 -8.83 -4.89
CA TYR A 88 0.60 -8.00 -4.94
C TYR A 88 1.58 -8.48 -6.02
N VAL A 89 2.61 -7.68 -6.31
CA VAL A 89 3.59 -7.98 -7.37
C VAL A 89 4.52 -9.10 -6.94
N VAL A 90 4.56 -10.19 -7.73
CA VAL A 90 5.50 -11.31 -7.56
C VAL A 90 6.54 -11.37 -8.67
N ASP A 91 6.18 -10.94 -9.88
CA ASP A 91 7.08 -10.80 -11.02
C ASP A 91 6.67 -9.56 -11.84
N PRO A 92 7.50 -8.50 -11.87
CA PRO A 92 7.20 -7.30 -12.64
C PRO A 92 7.49 -7.43 -14.14
N ASP A 93 8.12 -8.52 -14.58
CA ASP A 93 8.53 -8.73 -15.97
C ASP A 93 7.62 -9.73 -16.73
N ALA A 94 6.55 -10.22 -16.09
CA ALA A 94 5.63 -11.23 -16.62
C ALA A 94 4.63 -10.70 -17.67
#